data_AF-A0A1D2N9D2-F1
#
_entry.id   AF-A0A1D2N9D2-F1
#
_cell.length_a   1.000
_cell.length_b   1.000
_cell.length_c   1.000
_cell.angle_alpha   90.00
_cell.angle_beta   90.00
_cell.angle_gamma   90.00
#
_symmetry.space_group_name_H-M   'P 1'
#
loop_
_entity.id
_entity.type
_entity.pdbx_description
1 polymer ?
#
loop_
_entity_poly.entity_id
_entity_poly.type
_entity_poly.pdbx_seq_one_letter_code
_entity_poly.pdbx_strand_id
1 'polypeptide(L)'
;MSSSYSLRNYNLEELVVGVGEKYKLVEKIGSGSFGHIYLATNISNANEQVAVKVERKGQEMLLNEHRVYSAVQGIGAPVPQLKWYGPDVRQGFDINILVMELLGNS
;
A
#
# COMPACT_ATOMS: atom_id res chain seq x y z
N MET A 1 -18.15 -3.96 25.48
CA MET A 1 -17.92 -4.90 24.36
C MET A 1 -17.15 -4.17 23.29
N SER A 2 -15.82 -4.08 23.42
CA SER A 2 -14.96 -3.42 22.44
C SER A 2 -13.96 -4.44 21.95
N SER A 3 -14.35 -5.22 20.94
CA SER A 3 -13.42 -6.12 20.27
C SER A 3 -12.44 -5.27 19.47
N SER A 4 -11.20 -5.29 19.90
CA SER A 4 -10.06 -4.65 19.27
C SER A 4 -9.95 -5.11 17.82
N TYR A 5 -10.39 -4.26 16.88
CA TYR A 5 -10.32 -4.49 15.43
C TYR A 5 -8.87 -4.43 14.94
N SER A 6 -8.11 -5.47 15.26
CA SER A 6 -6.71 -5.60 14.93
C SER A 6 -6.56 -6.08 13.48
N LEU A 7 -5.84 -5.30 12.66
CA LEU A 7 -5.40 -5.73 11.33
C LEU A 7 -4.39 -6.92 11.36
N ARG A 8 -4.12 -7.51 12.54
CA ARG A 8 -3.16 -8.62 12.71
C ARG A 8 -3.65 -9.97 12.19
N ASN A 9 -4.95 -10.14 11.91
CA ASN A 9 -5.52 -11.44 11.55
C ASN A 9 -5.86 -11.60 10.06
N TYR A 10 -5.47 -10.67 9.19
CA TYR A 10 -5.68 -10.83 7.75
C TYR A 10 -4.58 -11.72 7.15
N ASN A 11 -4.97 -12.75 6.40
CA ASN A 11 -4.05 -13.42 5.49
C ASN A 11 -3.86 -12.55 4.24
N LEU A 12 -2.90 -11.63 4.30
CA LEU A 12 -2.64 -10.62 3.26
C LEU A 12 -1.68 -11.12 2.18
N GLU A 13 -1.17 -12.34 2.30
CA GLU A 13 -0.25 -12.95 1.33
C GLU A 13 -0.95 -13.49 0.07
N GLU A 14 -2.29 -13.56 0.09
CA GLU A 14 -3.10 -13.91 -1.10
C GLU A 14 -3.65 -12.68 -1.83
N LEU A 15 -3.32 -11.47 -1.38
CA LEU A 15 -3.95 -10.26 -1.89
C LEU A 15 -3.26 -9.77 -3.17
N VAL A 16 -4.08 -9.53 -4.20
CA VAL A 16 -3.69 -8.85 -5.44
C VAL A 16 -4.27 -7.44 -5.47
N VAL A 17 -3.46 -6.46 -5.89
CA VAL A 17 -3.76 -5.02 -5.82
C VAL A 17 -3.36 -4.27 -7.08
N GLY A 18 -3.92 -3.08 -7.27
CA GLY A 18 -3.71 -2.25 -8.45
C GLY A 18 -4.72 -2.50 -9.57
N VAL A 19 -4.64 -1.69 -10.63
CA VAL A 19 -5.51 -1.85 -11.81
C VAL A 19 -5.29 -3.22 -12.44
N GLY A 20 -6.37 -3.98 -12.59
CA GLY A 20 -6.33 -5.33 -13.17
C GLY A 20 -5.55 -6.34 -12.35
N GLU A 21 -5.49 -6.17 -11.02
CA GLU A 21 -4.83 -7.12 -10.09
C GLU A 21 -3.33 -7.30 -10.38
N LYS A 22 -2.67 -6.25 -10.87
CA LYS A 22 -1.30 -6.28 -11.38
C LYS A 22 -0.24 -6.76 -10.37
N TYR A 23 -0.42 -6.50 -9.08
CA TYR A 23 0.61 -6.76 -8.06
C TYR A 23 0.11 -7.76 -7.03
N LYS A 24 0.88 -8.82 -6.79
CA LYS A 24 0.63 -9.80 -5.73
C LYS A 24 1.48 -9.47 -4.51
N LEU A 25 0.84 -9.43 -3.34
CA LEU A 25 1.51 -9.25 -2.07
C LEU A 25 2.35 -10.47 -1.70
N VAL A 26 3.55 -10.22 -1.20
CA VAL A 26 4.56 -11.24 -0.89
C VAL A 26 4.73 -11.36 0.62
N GLU A 27 5.09 -10.28 1.28
CA GLU A 27 5.35 -10.29 2.72
C GLU A 27 5.11 -8.91 3.34
N LYS A 28 4.93 -8.87 4.66
CA LYS A 28 4.84 -7.63 5.41
C LYS A 28 6.23 -7.12 5.75
N ILE A 29 6.59 -5.96 5.19
CA ILE A 29 7.91 -5.33 5.40
C ILE A 29 7.88 -4.20 6.43
N GLY A 30 6.70 -3.77 6.88
CA GLY A 30 6.59 -2.72 7.89
C GLY A 30 5.23 -2.59 8.53
N SER A 31 5.22 -2.01 9.74
CA SER A 31 4.00 -1.53 10.38
C SER A 31 4.28 -0.36 11.29
N GLY A 32 3.38 0.62 11.28
CA GLY A 32 3.45 1.78 12.15
C GLY A 32 2.06 2.33 12.47
N SER A 33 2.01 3.54 13.01
CA SER A 33 0.76 4.28 13.27
C SER A 33 -0.08 4.51 12.01
N PHE A 34 0.53 4.40 10.82
CA PHE A 34 -0.04 4.73 9.51
C PHE A 34 -0.57 3.51 8.75
N GLY A 35 -0.76 2.38 9.44
CA GLY A 35 -1.19 1.12 8.83
C GLY A 35 -0.03 0.16 8.55
N HIS A 36 -0.20 -0.66 7.54
CA HIS A 36 0.72 -1.74 7.19
C HIS A 36 1.37 -1.52 5.83
N ILE A 37 2.64 -1.91 5.71
CA ILE A 37 3.40 -1.86 4.46
C ILE A 37 3.81 -3.28 4.09
N TYR A 38 3.60 -3.62 2.83
CA TYR A 38 3.90 -4.90 2.26
C TYR A 38 4.80 -4.76 1.04
N LEU A 39 5.64 -5.75 0.83
CA LEU A 39 6.28 -6.00 -0.45
C LEU A 39 5.26 -6.67 -1.37
N ALA A 40 5.18 -6.21 -2.61
CA ALA A 40 4.44 -6.88 -3.67
C ALA A 40 5.29 -7.00 -4.93
N THR A 41 5.00 -8.01 -5.75
CA THR A 41 5.65 -8.24 -7.04
C THR A 41 4.62 -8.13 -8.16
N ASN A 42 5.03 -7.59 -9.29
CA ASN A 42 4.19 -7.61 -10.49
C ASN A 42 4.01 -9.07 -10.95
N ILE A 43 2.76 -9.48 -11.15
CA ILE A 43 2.41 -10.86 -11.54
C ILE A 43 3.01 -11.23 -12.89
N SER A 44 3.10 -10.27 -13.82
CA SER A 44 3.68 -10.48 -15.15
C SER A 44 5.20 -10.26 -15.20
N ASN A 45 5.80 -9.67 -14.16
CA ASN A 45 7.24 -9.40 -14.07
C ASN A 45 7.71 -9.46 -12.62
N ALA A 46 8.14 -10.65 -12.16
CA ALA A 46 8.54 -10.87 -10.78
C ALA A 46 9.71 -9.97 -10.30
N ASN A 47 10.51 -9.42 -11.22
CA ASN A 47 11.61 -8.50 -10.89
C ASN A 47 11.12 -7.07 -10.57
N GLU A 48 9.88 -6.72 -10.94
CA GLU A 48 9.29 -5.45 -10.53
C GLU A 48 8.68 -5.59 -9.14
N GLN A 49 9.45 -5.16 -8.13
CA GLN A 49 9.02 -5.07 -6.74
C GLN A 49 8.46 -3.69 -6.41
N VAL A 50 7.43 -3.64 -5.59
CA VAL A 50 6.76 -2.41 -5.16
C VAL A 50 6.43 -2.46 -3.67
N ALA A 51 6.32 -1.30 -3.04
CA ALA A 51 5.75 -1.17 -1.71
C ALA A 51 4.25 -0.89 -1.82
N VAL A 52 3.45 -1.63 -1.04
CA VAL A 52 2.00 -1.46 -0.93
C VAL A 52 1.68 -1.05 0.49
N LYS A 53 1.14 0.15 0.66
CA LYS A 53 0.68 0.67 1.94
C LYS A 53 -0.85 0.56 2.02
N VAL A 54 -1.34 0.05 3.15
CA VAL A 54 -2.76 -0.20 3.40
C VAL A 54 -3.19 0.50 4.69
N GLU A 55 -4.24 1.32 4.60
CA GLU A 55 -4.92 1.94 5.75
C GLU A 55 -6.42 1.63 5.76
N ARG A 56 -7.07 1.74 6.92
CA ARG A 56 -8.54 1.69 7.01
C ARG A 56 -9.14 3.00 6.52
N LYS A 57 -10.21 2.91 5.72
CA LYS A 57 -10.98 4.10 5.30
C LYS A 57 -11.52 4.83 6.52
N GLY A 58 -11.43 6.16 6.49
CA GLY A 58 -11.76 7.04 7.62
C GLY A 58 -10.55 7.63 8.33
N GLN A 59 -9.34 7.15 8.03
CA GLN A 59 -8.09 7.87 8.30
C GLN A 59 -7.68 8.58 7.00
N GLU A 60 -7.50 9.90 7.01
CA GLU A 60 -7.19 10.69 5.80
C GLU A 60 -5.68 10.73 5.45
N MET A 61 -4.88 9.84 6.03
CA MET A 61 -3.42 9.93 5.97
C MET A 61 -2.85 9.52 4.62
N LEU A 62 -3.32 8.43 3.97
CA LEU A 62 -2.84 8.09 2.62
C LEU A 62 -3.29 9.10 1.57
N LEU A 63 -4.47 9.72 1.73
CA LEU A 63 -4.90 10.78 0.83
C LEU A 63 -3.96 11.99 0.91
N ASN A 64 -3.58 12.39 2.13
CA ASN A 64 -2.62 13.48 2.34
C ASN A 64 -1.23 13.11 1.82
N GLU A 65 -0.78 11.89 2.06
CA GLU A 65 0.51 11.40 1.57
C GLU A 65 0.56 11.31 0.04
N HIS A 66 -0.49 10.78 -0.61
CA HIS A 66 -0.63 10.81 -2.06
C HIS A 66 -0.57 12.25 -2.60
N ARG A 67 -1.31 13.19 -1.99
CA ARG A 67 -1.28 14.61 -2.40
C ARG A 67 0.12 15.22 -2.26
N VAL A 68 0.81 14.95 -1.16
CA VAL A 68 2.19 15.45 -0.94
C VAL A 68 3.12 14.87 -1.98
N TYR A 69 3.13 13.55 -2.17
CA TYR A 69 4.00 12.90 -3.15
C TYR A 69 3.71 13.33 -4.59
N SER A 70 2.43 13.45 -4.98
CA SER A 70 2.06 13.98 -6.29
C SER A 70 2.48 15.44 -6.48
N ALA A 71 2.39 16.27 -5.44
CA ALA A 71 2.75 17.68 -5.53
C ALA A 71 4.27 17.90 -5.62
N VAL A 72 5.08 17.01 -5.02
CA VAL A 72 6.55 17.12 -5.02
C VAL A 72 7.23 16.26 -6.09
N GLN A 73 6.47 15.42 -6.81
CA GLN A 73 6.95 14.70 -7.98
C GLN A 73 7.41 15.72 -9.05
N GLY A 74 8.66 15.61 -9.48
CA GLY A 74 9.23 16.47 -10.53
C GLY A 74 10.01 17.70 -10.04
N ILE A 75 10.03 17.98 -8.73
CA ILE A 75 10.80 19.11 -8.16
C ILE A 75 12.29 18.72 -7.90
N GLY A 76 12.72 17.53 -8.30
CA GLY A 76 14.11 17.07 -8.17
C GLY A 76 14.50 16.52 -6.79
N ALA A 77 13.57 16.46 -5.83
CA ALA A 77 13.76 15.74 -4.57
C ALA A 77 13.58 14.22 -4.79
N PRO A 78 14.35 13.34 -4.13
CA PRO A 78 14.16 11.90 -4.21
C PRO A 78 12.90 11.50 -3.45
N VAL A 79 11.79 11.36 -4.17
CA VAL A 79 10.51 10.85 -3.65
C VAL A 79 10.10 9.58 -4.38
N PRO A 80 9.47 8.61 -3.69
CA PRO A 80 8.99 7.37 -4.32
C PRO A 80 8.10 7.67 -5.53
N GLN A 81 8.30 6.94 -6.62
CA GLN A 81 7.33 6.99 -7.71
C GLN A 81 6.01 6.32 -7.29
N LEU A 82 4.92 7.08 -7.37
CA LEU A 82 3.57 6.54 -7.20
C LEU A 82 3.15 5.76 -8.44
N LYS A 83 2.65 4.54 -8.23
CA LYS A 83 2.18 3.65 -9.30
C LYS A 83 0.66 3.55 -9.32
N TRP A 84 0.01 3.56 -8.15
CA TRP A 84 -1.44 3.48 -8.06
C TRP A 84 -1.96 3.92 -6.69
N TYR A 85 -3.15 4.49 -6.64
CA TYR A 85 -3.90 4.74 -5.41
C TYR A 85 -5.37 4.44 -5.65
N GLY A 86 -6.03 3.80 -4.69
CA GLY A 86 -7.47 3.60 -4.76
C GLY A 86 -8.07 2.96 -3.51
N PRO A 87 -9.39 3.10 -3.32
CA PRO A 87 -10.13 2.37 -2.31
C PRO A 87 -10.30 0.89 -2.73
N ASP A 88 -10.39 0.01 -1.76
CA ASP A 88 -10.74 -1.41 -1.92
C ASP A 88 -11.63 -1.84 -0.73
N VAL A 89 -12.45 -2.87 -0.91
CA VAL A 89 -13.29 -3.45 0.14
C VAL A 89 -12.92 -4.90 0.33
N ARG A 90 -12.39 -5.24 1.51
CA ARG A 90 -11.91 -6.59 1.81
C ARG A 90 -12.50 -7.10 3.12
N GLN A 91 -13.10 -8.29 3.06
CA GLN A 91 -13.74 -8.96 4.20
C GLN A 91 -14.70 -8.04 4.98
N GLY A 92 -15.44 -7.18 4.27
CA GLY A 92 -16.41 -6.24 4.86
C GLY A 92 -15.81 -4.94 5.42
N PHE A 93 -14.53 -4.66 5.18
CA PHE A 93 -13.89 -3.39 5.57
C PHE A 93 -13.47 -2.59 4.34
N ASP A 94 -13.77 -1.30 4.34
CA ASP A 94 -13.20 -0.38 3.40
C ASP A 94 -11.75 -0.02 3.78
N ILE A 95 -10.83 -0.11 2.83
CA ILE A 95 -9.42 0.25 2.96
C ILE A 95 -9.02 1.19 1.83
N ASN A 96 -8.00 2.02 2.07
CA ASN A 96 -7.28 2.71 1.00
C ASN A 96 -5.93 2.02 0.79
N ILE A 97 -5.54 1.92 -0.48
CA ILE A 97 -4.31 1.27 -0.89
C ILE A 97 -3.48 2.27 -1.70
N LEU A 98 -2.19 2.35 -1.39
CA LEU A 98 -1.20 3.10 -2.14
C LEU A 98 -0.10 2.13 -2.60
N VAL A 99 0.16 2.10 -3.91
CA VAL A 99 1.25 1.34 -4.52
C VAL A 99 2.31 2.34 -4.98
N MET A 100 3.53 2.14 -4.53
CA MET A 100 4.66 3.01 -4.83
C MET A 100 5.96 2.22 -5.00
N GLU A 101 6.99 2.89 -5.49
CA GLU A 101 8.36 2.38 -5.51
C GLU A 101 8.80 1.89 -4.12
N LEU A 102 9.49 0.74 -4.10
CA LEU A 102 10.09 0.21 -2.89
C LEU A 102 11.36 1.00 -2.57
N LEU A 103 11.37 1.73 -1.45
CA LEU A 103 12.57 2.43 -0.97
C LEU A 103 13.42 1.52 -0.07
N GLY A 104 14.76 1.63 -0.20
CA GLY A 104 15.69 1.02 0.76
C GLY A 104 16.32 -0.30 0.36
N ASN A 105 16.13 -0.80 -0.88
CA ASN A 105 17.02 -1.85 -1.41
C ASN A 105 18.38 -1.22 -1.75
N SER A 106 19.28 -1.18 -0.76
CA SER A 106 20.71 -0.87 -0.91
C SER A 106 21.54 -2.08 -0.50
#